data_AF-A0A928EWE5-F1
#
_entry.id   AF-A0A928EWE5-F1
#
_cell.length_a   1.000
_cell.length_b   1.000
_cell.length_c   1.000
_cell.angle_alpha   90.00
_cell.angle_beta   90.00
_cell.angle_gamma   90.00
#
_symmetry.space_group_name_H-M   'P 1'
#
loop_
_entity.id
_entity.type
_entity.pdbx_description
1 polymer ?
#
loop_
_entity_poly.entity_id
_entity_poly.type
_entity_poly.pdbx_seq_one_letter_code
_entity_poly.pdbx_strand_id
1 'polypeptide(L)'
;MKLTSQMIKDKAKELGIDCIAIGNIERFKNAPTLMSPITYFPGAKSVIAVAMRIPRGTYRGIEEGTHWHNYTFYSYNKLNSFFRPRLSYELACFIEDHGWEAVAHYPAVPEGNGTMKEPVRDGIPPDVVCSVRVIAAGCGLGEIGFSKVFLTKKFGPRVRLGLIFTDCELEPDPILSTGDICIHCGACARACPGDAIPSVKDESKRLTVDFGEKAVWWGDVRMGRCTLSHHGMNNECSPFLKKEFPNMAFDVRHSEMTEEEAYILSYTMANGKWGRKPETDRVMGYYDYILTHTGYFAICGAKGCIRACMNALEKTNRIENTFHNPFYYKKSWTLSNQPETVSDGVNPYREEFLDENYPGIRANEYKKTED
;
A
#
# COMPACT_ATOMS: atom_id res chain seq x y z
N MET A 1 -13.59 21.05 -31.76
CA MET A 1 -14.75 20.27 -31.25
C MET A 1 -14.72 20.36 -29.73
N LYS A 2 -15.85 20.53 -29.04
CA LYS A 2 -15.85 20.57 -27.56
C LYS A 2 -15.43 19.20 -27.02
N LEU A 3 -14.42 19.16 -26.14
CA LEU A 3 -14.02 17.92 -25.45
C LEU A 3 -15.15 17.50 -24.50
N THR A 4 -15.49 16.21 -24.48
CA THR A 4 -16.60 15.67 -23.67
C THR A 4 -16.11 14.56 -22.75
N SER A 5 -16.87 14.29 -21.66
CA SER A 5 -16.62 13.16 -20.76
C SER A 5 -16.55 11.82 -21.52
N GLN A 6 -17.37 11.64 -22.55
CA GLN A 6 -17.38 10.41 -23.34
C GLN A 6 -16.09 10.26 -24.15
N MET A 7 -15.61 11.34 -24.80
CA MET A 7 -14.33 11.30 -25.54
C MET A 7 -13.15 10.94 -24.65
N ILE A 8 -13.11 11.45 -23.41
CA ILE A 8 -12.08 11.10 -22.43
C ILE A 8 -12.16 9.62 -22.04
N LYS A 9 -13.37 9.10 -21.78
CA LYS A 9 -13.58 7.69 -21.44
C LYS A 9 -13.20 6.76 -22.59
N ASP A 10 -13.54 7.14 -23.82
CA ASP A 10 -13.20 6.39 -25.04
C ASP A 10 -11.68 6.39 -25.25
N LYS A 11 -11.01 7.54 -25.09
CA LYS A 11 -9.56 7.62 -25.17
C LYS A 11 -8.88 6.80 -24.08
N ALA A 12 -9.37 6.87 -22.84
CA ALA A 12 -8.83 6.07 -21.75
C ALA A 12 -8.91 4.57 -22.06
N LYS A 13 -10.03 4.11 -22.62
CA LYS A 13 -10.21 2.73 -23.07
C LYS A 13 -9.24 2.35 -24.20
N GLU A 14 -9.04 3.24 -25.18
CA GLU A 14 -8.06 3.05 -26.27
C GLU A 14 -6.63 2.89 -25.74
N LEU A 15 -6.24 3.72 -24.76
CA LEU A 15 -4.94 3.67 -24.09
C LEU A 15 -4.74 2.43 -23.21
N GLY A 16 -5.82 1.69 -22.92
CA GLY A 16 -5.78 0.52 -22.05
C GLY A 16 -5.93 0.82 -20.55
N ILE A 17 -6.48 1.98 -20.19
CA ILE A 17 -6.88 2.28 -18.81
C ILE A 17 -8.07 1.39 -18.41
N ASP A 18 -7.94 0.69 -17.29
CA ASP A 18 -8.87 -0.36 -16.89
C ASP A 18 -10.21 0.16 -16.33
N CYS A 19 -10.16 1.27 -15.57
CA CYS A 19 -11.32 1.97 -15.04
C CYS A 19 -11.07 3.47 -15.06
N ILE A 20 -12.12 4.25 -15.31
CA ILE A 20 -12.10 5.71 -15.29
C ILE A 20 -13.43 6.25 -14.77
N ALA A 21 -13.39 7.33 -14.01
CA ALA A 21 -14.56 8.10 -13.61
C ALA A 21 -14.19 9.57 -13.42
N ILE A 22 -15.18 10.45 -13.56
CA ILE A 22 -15.01 11.90 -13.56
C ILE A 22 -15.80 12.51 -12.41
N GLY A 23 -15.20 13.40 -11.64
CA GLY A 23 -15.87 14.22 -10.63
C GLY A 23 -15.77 15.71 -10.97
N ASN A 24 -16.79 16.48 -10.65
CA ASN A 24 -16.78 17.93 -10.72
C ASN A 24 -16.15 18.53 -9.45
N ILE A 25 -15.58 19.74 -9.56
CA ILE A 25 -14.79 20.33 -8.47
C ILE A 25 -15.63 20.67 -7.23
N GLU A 26 -16.93 20.92 -7.39
CA GLU A 26 -17.84 21.32 -6.31
C GLU A 26 -17.97 20.24 -5.23
N ARG A 27 -17.75 18.95 -5.57
CA ARG A 27 -17.70 17.84 -4.61
C ARG A 27 -16.56 17.99 -3.60
N PHE A 28 -15.55 18.79 -3.90
CA PHE A 28 -14.37 19.02 -3.08
C PHE A 28 -14.34 20.42 -2.44
N LYS A 29 -15.43 21.19 -2.54
CA LYS A 29 -15.50 22.56 -1.99
C LYS A 29 -15.22 22.64 -0.49
N ASN A 30 -15.58 21.60 0.25
CA ASN A 30 -15.40 21.48 1.70
C ASN A 30 -14.21 20.59 2.07
N ALA A 31 -13.41 20.15 1.09
CA ALA A 31 -12.25 19.32 1.38
C ALA A 31 -11.25 20.10 2.25
N PRO A 32 -10.56 19.43 3.19
CA PRO A 32 -9.45 20.06 3.92
C PRO A 32 -8.46 20.69 2.95
N THR A 33 -7.90 21.85 3.28
CA THR A 33 -7.01 22.61 2.38
C THR A 33 -5.93 21.73 1.74
N LEU A 34 -5.25 20.90 2.54
CA LEU A 34 -4.16 20.04 2.06
C LEU A 34 -4.61 18.79 1.30
N MET A 35 -5.91 18.55 1.20
CA MET A 35 -6.50 17.43 0.46
C MET A 35 -7.36 17.89 -0.72
N SER A 36 -7.48 19.21 -0.93
CA SER A 36 -8.35 19.78 -1.94
C SER A 36 -7.64 19.92 -3.28
N PRO A 37 -8.24 19.47 -4.41
CA PRO A 37 -7.64 19.64 -5.73
C PRO A 37 -7.37 21.09 -6.10
N ILE A 38 -8.18 22.05 -5.62
CA ILE A 38 -7.99 23.49 -5.88
C ILE A 38 -6.75 24.08 -5.20
N THR A 39 -6.21 23.43 -4.17
CA THR A 39 -4.94 23.82 -3.57
C THR A 39 -3.79 23.50 -4.52
N TYR A 40 -3.91 22.39 -5.24
CA TYR A 40 -2.95 21.93 -6.23
C TYR A 40 -3.10 22.69 -7.56
N PHE A 41 -4.33 22.81 -8.08
CA PHE A 41 -4.66 23.51 -9.31
C PHE A 41 -5.92 24.39 -9.13
N PRO A 42 -5.75 25.69 -8.84
CA PRO A 42 -6.87 26.58 -8.51
C PRO A 42 -7.94 26.73 -9.61
N GLY A 43 -7.55 26.55 -10.88
CA GLY A 43 -8.46 26.63 -12.03
C GLY A 43 -9.23 25.34 -12.34
N ALA A 44 -8.98 24.26 -11.59
CA ALA A 44 -9.60 22.97 -11.86
C ALA A 44 -11.14 23.04 -11.80
N LYS A 45 -11.80 22.53 -12.83
CA LYS A 45 -13.27 22.35 -12.89
C LYS A 45 -13.67 20.89 -12.79
N SER A 46 -12.77 19.99 -13.20
CA SER A 46 -13.02 18.55 -13.17
C SER A 46 -11.79 17.78 -12.70
N VAL A 47 -12.07 16.61 -12.13
CA VAL A 47 -11.09 15.65 -11.65
C VAL A 47 -11.38 14.31 -12.30
N ILE A 48 -10.36 13.71 -12.90
CA ILE A 48 -10.46 12.43 -13.59
C ILE A 48 -9.69 11.41 -12.74
N ALA A 49 -10.38 10.40 -12.24
CA ALA A 49 -9.77 9.30 -11.51
C ALA A 49 -9.65 8.07 -12.42
N VAL A 50 -8.45 7.50 -12.50
CA VAL A 50 -8.17 6.31 -13.29
C VAL A 50 -7.69 5.16 -12.41
N ALA A 51 -7.98 3.93 -12.80
CA ALA A 51 -7.47 2.73 -12.13
C ALA A 51 -6.80 1.79 -13.14
N MET A 52 -5.69 1.20 -12.73
CA MET A 52 -5.04 0.07 -13.43
C MET A 52 -5.13 -1.18 -12.57
N ARG A 53 -5.45 -2.31 -13.18
CA ARG A 53 -5.66 -3.57 -12.47
C ARG A 53 -4.34 -4.15 -11.97
N ILE A 54 -4.40 -4.79 -10.81
CA ILE A 54 -3.37 -5.70 -10.33
C ILE A 54 -3.68 -7.10 -10.90
N PRO A 55 -2.77 -7.74 -11.64
CA PRO A 55 -3.00 -9.11 -12.11
C PRO A 55 -3.07 -10.07 -10.91
N ARG A 56 -4.15 -10.86 -10.82
CA ARG A 56 -4.37 -11.81 -9.70
C ARG A 56 -3.21 -12.81 -9.53
N GLY A 57 -2.57 -13.20 -10.64
CA GLY A 57 -1.47 -14.16 -10.66
C GLY A 57 -0.19 -13.69 -9.93
N THR A 58 0.00 -12.38 -9.76
CA THR A 58 1.19 -11.82 -9.07
C THR A 58 1.32 -12.28 -7.62
N TYR A 59 0.21 -12.68 -6.99
CA TYR A 59 0.19 -13.18 -5.61
C TYR A 59 0.48 -14.68 -5.48
N ARG A 60 0.55 -15.43 -6.59
CA ARG A 60 0.72 -16.90 -6.56
C ARG A 60 2.02 -17.29 -5.89
N GLY A 61 3.13 -16.66 -6.28
CA GLY A 61 4.43 -16.94 -5.69
C GLY A 61 4.51 -16.65 -4.20
N ILE A 62 3.79 -15.63 -3.70
CA ILE A 62 3.68 -15.38 -2.26
C ILE A 62 2.90 -16.50 -1.57
N GLU A 63 1.77 -16.95 -2.12
CA GLU A 63 0.96 -18.01 -1.50
C GLU A 63 1.55 -19.41 -1.59
N GLU A 64 2.41 -19.64 -2.57
CA GLU A 64 3.19 -20.86 -2.66
C GLU A 64 4.51 -20.78 -1.87
N GLY A 65 4.90 -19.58 -1.40
CA GLY A 65 6.16 -19.37 -0.69
C GLY A 65 7.40 -19.43 -1.60
N THR A 66 7.23 -19.24 -2.91
CA THR A 66 8.26 -19.49 -3.92
C THR A 66 8.79 -18.24 -4.61
N HIS A 67 7.94 -17.23 -4.88
CA HIS A 67 8.31 -16.10 -5.74
C HIS A 67 7.69 -14.78 -5.29
N TRP A 68 8.47 -13.95 -4.62
CA TRP A 68 7.95 -12.81 -3.86
C TRP A 68 7.99 -11.47 -4.58
N HIS A 69 9.04 -11.22 -5.36
CA HIS A 69 9.30 -9.90 -5.94
C HIS A 69 8.23 -9.47 -6.95
N ASN A 70 7.53 -10.42 -7.60
CA ASN A 70 6.41 -10.10 -8.51
C ASN A 70 5.38 -9.16 -7.88
N TYR A 71 5.11 -9.28 -6.58
CA TYR A 71 4.19 -8.36 -5.91
C TYR A 71 4.73 -6.92 -5.90
N THR A 72 5.99 -6.72 -5.55
CA THR A 72 6.58 -5.37 -5.54
C THR A 72 6.67 -4.81 -6.95
N PHE A 73 7.10 -5.59 -7.94
CA PHE A 73 7.22 -5.12 -9.33
C PHE A 73 5.85 -4.84 -9.95
N TYR A 74 4.98 -5.84 -10.07
CA TYR A 74 3.80 -5.77 -10.93
C TYR A 74 2.50 -5.40 -10.20
N SER A 75 2.50 -5.37 -8.86
CA SER A 75 1.29 -5.08 -8.06
C SER A 75 1.43 -3.85 -7.18
N TYR A 76 2.64 -3.34 -6.99
CA TYR A 76 2.92 -2.21 -6.12
C TYR A 76 3.74 -1.12 -6.83
N ASN A 77 5.07 -1.24 -6.83
CA ASN A 77 5.98 -0.18 -7.26
C ASN A 77 5.87 0.12 -8.75
N LYS A 78 6.26 -0.77 -9.67
CA LYS A 78 6.27 -0.43 -11.12
C LYS A 78 4.87 -0.17 -11.67
N LEU A 79 3.84 -0.76 -11.06
CA LEU A 79 2.45 -0.41 -11.37
C LEU A 79 2.14 1.06 -11.00
N ASN A 80 2.65 1.54 -9.86
CA ASN A 80 2.49 2.94 -9.43
C ASN A 80 3.47 3.92 -10.07
N SER A 81 4.67 3.49 -10.46
CA SER A 81 5.77 4.36 -10.90
C SER A 81 6.03 4.33 -12.41
N PHE A 82 5.52 3.33 -13.12
CA PHE A 82 5.77 3.18 -14.56
C PHE A 82 4.51 2.88 -15.37
N PHE A 83 3.88 1.71 -15.17
CA PHE A 83 2.79 1.25 -16.04
C PHE A 83 1.59 2.19 -16.03
N ARG A 84 1.08 2.57 -14.85
CA ARG A 84 -0.05 3.52 -14.76
C ARG A 84 0.35 4.95 -15.14
N PRO A 85 1.44 5.56 -14.59
CA PRO A 85 1.82 6.93 -14.92
C PRO A 85 1.96 7.20 -16.42
N ARG A 86 2.50 6.24 -17.18
CA ARG A 86 2.59 6.36 -18.63
C ARG A 86 1.21 6.62 -19.27
N LEU A 87 0.20 5.87 -18.86
CA LEU A 87 -1.15 6.00 -19.43
C LEU A 87 -1.85 7.27 -18.93
N SER A 88 -1.64 7.65 -17.67
CA SER A 88 -2.15 8.92 -17.14
C SER A 88 -1.53 10.12 -17.88
N TYR A 89 -0.24 10.04 -18.21
CA TYR A 89 0.45 11.05 -19.03
C TYR A 89 -0.15 11.13 -20.44
N GLU A 90 -0.30 9.99 -21.13
CA GLU A 90 -0.88 9.98 -22.48
C GLU A 90 -2.32 10.52 -22.51
N LEU A 91 -3.12 10.26 -21.46
CA LEU A 91 -4.46 10.83 -21.33
C LEU A 91 -4.44 12.34 -21.05
N ALA A 92 -3.47 12.82 -20.27
CA ALA A 92 -3.29 14.25 -20.01
C ALA A 92 -2.91 14.99 -21.31
N CYS A 93 -1.96 14.46 -22.09
CA CYS A 93 -1.60 15.02 -23.40
C CYS A 93 -2.81 15.09 -24.34
N PHE A 94 -3.67 14.06 -24.35
CA PHE A 94 -4.90 14.11 -25.15
C PHE A 94 -5.84 15.25 -24.75
N ILE A 95 -5.92 15.59 -23.46
CA ILE A 95 -6.71 16.73 -22.98
C ILE A 95 -6.07 18.05 -23.44
N GLU A 96 -4.74 18.15 -23.36
CA GLU A 96 -3.97 19.31 -23.82
C GLU A 96 -4.04 19.51 -25.34
N ASP A 97 -4.08 18.44 -26.13
CA ASP A 97 -4.30 18.48 -27.58
C ASP A 97 -5.68 19.08 -27.95
N HIS A 98 -6.62 19.10 -27.00
CA HIS A 98 -7.92 19.76 -27.13
C HIS A 98 -7.95 21.18 -26.53
N GLY A 99 -6.80 21.69 -26.07
CA GLY A 99 -6.63 23.07 -25.59
C GLY A 99 -7.00 23.31 -24.13
N TRP A 100 -7.00 22.28 -23.28
CA TRP A 100 -7.27 22.38 -21.83
C TRP A 100 -6.03 22.01 -21.01
N GLU A 101 -5.84 22.62 -19.85
CA GLU A 101 -4.75 22.25 -18.95
C GLU A 101 -5.07 20.91 -18.26
N ALA A 102 -4.09 20.01 -18.19
CA ALA A 102 -4.25 18.69 -17.61
C ALA A 102 -3.08 18.33 -16.67
N VAL A 103 -3.34 18.44 -15.37
CA VAL A 103 -2.35 18.17 -14.33
C VAL A 103 -2.38 16.70 -13.95
N ALA A 104 -1.45 15.91 -14.48
CA ALA A 104 -1.27 14.51 -14.10
C ALA A 104 -0.66 14.39 -12.70
N HIS A 105 -1.47 14.03 -11.70
CA HIS A 105 -1.04 13.98 -10.31
C HIS A 105 -0.37 12.63 -9.97
N TYR A 106 0.87 12.70 -9.47
CA TYR A 106 1.58 11.54 -8.93
C TYR A 106 1.09 11.21 -7.51
N PRO A 107 0.61 9.99 -7.23
CA PRO A 107 0.19 9.59 -5.89
C PRO A 107 1.40 9.44 -4.96
N ALA A 108 1.62 10.43 -4.10
CA ALA A 108 2.54 10.36 -2.97
C ALA A 108 1.76 10.26 -1.64
N VAL A 109 2.45 10.43 -0.51
CA VAL A 109 1.92 10.23 0.86
C VAL A 109 1.44 11.59 1.41
N PRO A 110 0.12 11.84 1.54
CA PRO A 110 -0.38 13.14 2.03
C PRO A 110 0.09 13.50 3.44
N GLU A 111 0.40 12.49 4.27
CA GLU A 111 0.92 12.66 5.61
C GLU A 111 2.32 13.32 5.63
N GLY A 112 3.01 13.40 4.48
CA GLY A 112 4.29 14.10 4.31
C GLY A 112 4.17 15.56 3.83
N ASN A 113 2.96 16.09 3.63
CA ASN A 113 2.76 17.46 3.15
C ASN A 113 3.44 18.48 4.08
N GLY A 114 4.20 19.43 3.51
CA GLY A 114 4.87 20.48 4.28
C GLY A 114 6.08 20.03 5.10
N THR A 115 6.59 18.82 4.88
CA THR A 115 7.82 18.33 5.54
C THR A 115 9.11 18.78 4.84
N MET A 116 9.00 19.46 3.69
CA MET A 116 10.11 19.73 2.79
C MET A 116 10.16 21.21 2.40
N LYS A 117 11.29 21.88 2.65
CA LYS A 117 11.61 23.27 2.24
C LYS A 117 10.61 24.35 2.73
N GLU A 118 11.02 25.61 2.58
CA GLU A 118 10.17 26.76 2.89
C GLU A 118 9.08 26.93 1.81
N PRO A 119 7.84 27.33 2.19
CA PRO A 119 6.79 27.62 1.24
C PRO A 119 7.14 28.85 0.38
N VAL A 120 6.79 28.79 -0.90
CA VAL A 120 6.85 29.95 -1.82
C VAL A 120 5.52 30.73 -1.81
N ARG A 121 4.42 30.07 -1.45
CA ARG A 121 3.08 30.66 -1.36
C ARG A 121 2.70 30.86 0.10
N ASP A 122 2.35 32.08 0.47
CA ASP A 122 1.93 32.39 1.84
C ASP A 122 0.74 31.54 2.30
N GLY A 123 0.84 30.99 3.52
CA GLY A 123 -0.22 30.22 4.17
C GLY A 123 -0.46 28.82 3.60
N ILE A 124 0.29 28.38 2.59
CA ILE A 124 0.17 27.05 1.99
C ILE A 124 1.54 26.36 2.04
N PRO A 125 1.68 25.19 2.68
CA PRO A 125 2.95 24.47 2.69
C PRO A 125 3.33 23.99 1.28
N PRO A 126 4.62 23.76 1.01
CA PRO A 126 5.06 23.15 -0.24
C PRO A 126 4.67 21.66 -0.30
N ASP A 127 4.83 21.07 -1.48
CA ASP A 127 4.65 19.63 -1.74
C ASP A 127 3.29 19.08 -1.26
N VAL A 128 2.21 19.84 -1.48
CA VAL A 128 0.85 19.37 -1.17
C VAL A 128 0.47 18.22 -2.11
N VAL A 129 0.15 17.07 -1.53
CA VAL A 129 -0.31 15.88 -2.23
C VAL A 129 -1.71 15.53 -1.74
N CYS A 130 -2.63 15.29 -2.67
CA CYS A 130 -4.00 14.96 -2.33
C CYS A 130 -4.20 13.46 -2.10
N SER A 131 -5.20 13.10 -1.27
CA SER A 131 -5.56 11.69 -1.05
C SER A 131 -6.22 11.09 -2.28
N VAL A 132 -5.47 10.28 -3.03
CA VAL A 132 -5.96 9.68 -4.28
C VAL A 132 -7.16 8.76 -4.10
N ARG A 133 -7.30 8.12 -2.94
CA ARG A 133 -8.44 7.22 -2.66
C ARG A 133 -9.71 8.01 -2.39
N VAL A 134 -9.61 9.10 -1.62
CA VAL A 134 -10.74 9.97 -1.31
C VAL A 134 -11.22 10.67 -2.58
N ILE A 135 -10.30 11.23 -3.36
CA ILE A 135 -10.66 11.87 -4.63
C ILE A 135 -11.30 10.86 -5.60
N ALA A 136 -10.74 9.65 -5.74
CA ALA A 136 -11.31 8.63 -6.60
C ALA A 136 -12.73 8.21 -6.17
N ALA A 137 -13.02 8.18 -4.87
CA ALA A 137 -14.37 7.94 -4.36
C ALA A 137 -15.31 9.09 -4.74
N GLY A 138 -14.87 10.35 -4.56
CA GLY A 138 -15.61 11.54 -4.97
C GLY A 138 -15.83 11.64 -6.49
N CYS A 139 -14.99 11.01 -7.30
CA CYS A 139 -15.19 10.90 -8.75
C CYS A 139 -16.17 9.80 -9.14
N GLY A 140 -16.63 8.95 -8.21
CA GLY A 140 -17.49 7.80 -8.53
C GLY A 140 -16.75 6.61 -9.16
N LEU A 141 -15.41 6.56 -9.07
CA LEU A 141 -14.63 5.43 -9.63
C LEU A 141 -14.90 4.11 -8.90
N GLY A 142 -15.26 4.20 -7.62
CA GLY A 142 -15.37 3.05 -6.75
C GLY A 142 -15.62 3.45 -5.30
N GLU A 143 -15.34 2.52 -4.39
CA GLU A 143 -15.59 2.64 -2.96
C GLU A 143 -14.29 2.46 -2.18
N ILE A 144 -14.09 3.18 -1.07
CA ILE A 144 -13.02 2.86 -0.12
C ILE A 144 -13.51 1.70 0.75
N GLY A 145 -12.95 0.51 0.56
CA GLY A 145 -13.31 -0.65 1.37
C GLY A 145 -12.87 -0.47 2.83
N PHE A 146 -13.48 -1.23 3.73
CA PHE A 146 -13.24 -1.10 5.18
C PHE A 146 -11.74 -1.13 5.59
N SER A 147 -10.90 -1.83 4.82
CA SER A 147 -9.44 -1.88 5.04
C SER A 147 -8.65 -0.65 4.55
N LYS A 148 -9.32 0.47 4.24
CA LYS A 148 -8.76 1.66 3.55
C LYS A 148 -8.32 1.39 2.10
N VAL A 149 -8.31 0.15 1.60
CA VAL A 149 -8.00 -0.18 0.19
C VAL A 149 -9.19 0.12 -0.72
N PHE A 150 -8.92 0.75 -1.86
CA PHE A 150 -9.94 1.13 -2.85
C PHE A 150 -10.47 -0.08 -3.61
N LEU A 151 -11.77 -0.10 -3.86
CA LEU A 151 -12.50 -1.17 -4.53
C LEU A 151 -13.17 -0.62 -5.79
N THR A 152 -13.07 -1.33 -6.90
CA THR A 152 -13.87 -1.08 -8.12
C THR A 152 -14.87 -2.20 -8.33
N LYS A 153 -16.02 -1.91 -8.96
CA LYS A 153 -17.00 -2.96 -9.31
C LYS A 153 -16.38 -4.06 -10.19
N LYS A 154 -15.47 -3.66 -11.08
CA LYS A 154 -14.81 -4.60 -11.99
C LYS A 154 -13.76 -5.47 -11.32
N PHE A 155 -12.83 -4.89 -10.56
CA PHE A 155 -11.63 -5.62 -10.07
C PHE A 155 -11.57 -5.81 -8.56
N GLY A 156 -12.54 -5.27 -7.80
CA GLY A 156 -12.47 -5.23 -6.34
C GLY A 156 -11.21 -4.49 -5.89
N PRO A 157 -10.45 -5.02 -4.91
CA PRO A 157 -9.27 -4.37 -4.35
C PRO A 157 -8.03 -4.42 -5.27
N ARG A 158 -8.13 -5.08 -6.44
CA ARG A 158 -6.99 -5.29 -7.34
C ARG A 158 -6.78 -4.10 -8.25
N VAL A 159 -6.56 -2.91 -7.70
CA VAL A 159 -6.34 -1.69 -8.48
C VAL A 159 -5.27 -0.78 -7.89
N ARG A 160 -4.66 0.03 -8.75
CA ARG A 160 -3.86 1.21 -8.40
C ARG A 160 -4.44 2.44 -9.07
N LEU A 161 -4.47 3.54 -8.34
CA LEU A 161 -5.19 4.76 -8.72
C LEU A 161 -4.24 5.81 -9.28
N GLY A 162 -4.74 6.63 -10.21
CA GLY A 162 -4.11 7.85 -10.68
C GLY A 162 -5.17 8.95 -10.79
N LEU A 163 -4.73 10.20 -10.79
CA LEU A 163 -5.60 11.37 -10.91
C LEU A 163 -5.09 12.31 -11.99
N ILE A 164 -6.01 12.99 -12.67
CA ILE A 164 -5.74 14.13 -13.54
C ILE A 164 -6.69 15.25 -13.13
N PHE A 165 -6.17 16.45 -12.88
CA PHE A 165 -6.99 17.65 -12.65
C PHE A 165 -7.02 18.48 -13.92
N THR A 166 -8.17 19.03 -14.28
CA THR A 166 -8.30 19.83 -15.51
C THR A 166 -9.26 21.00 -15.31
N ASP A 167 -9.01 22.09 -16.01
CA ASP A 167 -9.89 23.26 -16.12
C ASP A 167 -11.02 23.04 -17.14
N CYS A 168 -11.01 21.90 -17.84
CA CYS A 168 -12.12 21.44 -18.67
C CYS A 168 -13.33 21.08 -17.80
N GLU A 169 -14.50 21.59 -18.18
CA GLU A 169 -15.77 21.27 -17.52
C GLU A 169 -16.37 20.00 -18.13
N LEU A 170 -16.44 18.94 -17.31
CA LEU A 170 -16.84 17.60 -17.72
C LEU A 170 -18.03 17.11 -16.87
N GLU A 171 -18.94 16.39 -17.52
CA GLU A 171 -20.07 15.74 -16.84
C GLU A 171 -19.55 14.69 -15.84
N PRO A 172 -19.93 14.79 -14.55
CA PRO A 172 -19.45 13.90 -13.50
C PRO A 172 -20.20 12.56 -13.47
N ASP A 173 -19.51 11.51 -13.03
CA ASP A 173 -20.06 10.20 -12.70
C ASP A 173 -20.66 10.21 -11.28
N PRO A 174 -21.73 9.44 -11.01
CA PRO A 174 -22.35 9.37 -9.68
C PRO A 174 -21.43 8.71 -8.64
N ILE A 175 -21.39 9.25 -7.42
CA ILE A 175 -20.63 8.64 -6.33
C ILE A 175 -21.29 7.31 -5.89
N LEU A 176 -20.46 6.29 -5.60
CA LEU A 176 -20.93 5.02 -5.02
C LEU A 176 -21.18 5.17 -3.52
N SER A 177 -22.20 4.47 -3.02
CA SER A 177 -22.47 4.40 -1.59
C SER A 177 -21.50 3.45 -0.89
N THR A 178 -21.19 3.73 0.38
CA THR A 178 -20.51 2.74 1.22
C THR A 178 -21.39 1.50 1.34
N GLY A 179 -20.83 0.32 1.09
CA GLY A 179 -21.56 -0.94 1.01
C GLY A 179 -21.93 -1.37 -0.40
N ASP A 180 -21.72 -0.56 -1.45
CA ASP A 180 -22.03 -0.96 -2.83
C ASP A 180 -21.13 -2.11 -3.32
N ILE A 181 -19.87 -2.14 -2.89
CA ILE A 181 -18.90 -3.18 -3.21
C ILE A 181 -18.46 -3.89 -1.93
N CYS A 182 -18.01 -3.15 -0.91
CA CYS A 182 -17.58 -3.68 0.37
C CYS A 182 -18.76 -4.32 1.12
N ILE A 183 -18.70 -5.63 1.35
CA ILE A 183 -19.74 -6.35 2.11
C ILE A 183 -19.51 -6.33 3.64
N HIS A 184 -18.57 -5.51 4.12
CA HIS A 184 -18.23 -5.38 5.54
C HIS A 184 -18.00 -6.71 6.28
N CYS A 185 -17.54 -7.76 5.56
CA CYS A 185 -17.42 -9.11 6.10
C CYS A 185 -16.24 -9.30 7.08
N GLY A 186 -15.34 -8.30 7.20
CA GLY A 186 -14.16 -8.36 8.06
C GLY A 186 -13.07 -9.35 7.62
N ALA A 187 -13.14 -9.92 6.41
CA ALA A 187 -12.13 -10.86 5.92
C ALA A 187 -10.73 -10.23 5.86
N CYS A 188 -10.65 -8.95 5.51
CA CYS A 188 -9.41 -8.19 5.50
C CYS A 188 -8.80 -8.04 6.90
N ALA A 189 -9.62 -7.76 7.92
CA ALA A 189 -9.19 -7.63 9.30
C ALA A 189 -8.68 -8.96 9.86
N ARG A 190 -9.47 -10.04 9.74
CA ARG A 190 -9.10 -11.38 10.24
C ARG A 190 -7.80 -11.92 9.63
N ALA A 191 -7.49 -11.55 8.39
CA ALA A 191 -6.30 -12.02 7.68
C ALA A 191 -5.10 -11.05 7.76
N CYS A 192 -5.24 -9.90 8.44
CA CYS A 192 -4.15 -8.94 8.58
C CYS A 192 -3.05 -9.50 9.50
N PRO A 193 -1.80 -9.65 9.03
CA PRO A 193 -0.72 -10.17 9.88
C PRO A 193 -0.31 -9.20 10.99
N GLY A 194 -0.53 -7.90 10.79
CA GLY A 194 -0.20 -6.88 11.80
C GLY A 194 -1.35 -6.49 12.72
N ASP A 195 -2.52 -7.12 12.59
CA ASP A 195 -3.74 -6.69 13.31
C ASP A 195 -4.01 -5.17 13.18
N ALA A 196 -3.75 -4.64 11.98
CA ALA A 196 -3.75 -3.21 11.72
C ALA A 196 -5.15 -2.69 11.36
N ILE A 197 -6.03 -3.55 10.86
CA ILE A 197 -7.38 -3.18 10.45
C ILE A 197 -8.31 -3.45 11.63
N PRO A 198 -9.10 -2.46 12.09
CA PRO A 198 -9.97 -2.63 13.25
C PRO A 198 -11.08 -3.67 12.98
N SER A 199 -11.83 -4.01 14.03
CA SER A 199 -13.03 -4.81 13.86
C SER A 199 -14.10 -4.04 13.09
N VAL A 200 -14.75 -4.67 12.10
CA VAL A 200 -15.91 -4.09 11.38
C VAL A 200 -17.09 -3.75 12.29
N LYS A 201 -17.14 -4.38 13.48
CA LYS A 201 -18.18 -4.15 14.49
C LYS A 201 -17.89 -2.94 15.37
N ASP A 202 -16.66 -2.42 15.36
CA ASP A 202 -16.28 -1.27 16.17
C ASP A 202 -16.57 0.02 15.38
N GLU A 203 -17.73 0.61 15.67
CA GLU A 203 -18.18 1.82 14.98
C GLU A 203 -17.36 3.06 15.37
N SER A 204 -16.70 3.04 16.53
CA SER A 204 -15.83 4.13 16.99
C SER A 204 -14.55 4.26 16.16
N LYS A 205 -14.23 3.22 15.39
CA LYS A 205 -13.06 3.14 14.49
C LYS A 205 -13.45 3.37 13.03
N ARG A 206 -14.42 4.25 12.77
CA ARG A 206 -14.82 4.65 11.42
C ARG A 206 -14.36 6.07 11.12
N LEU A 207 -13.74 6.25 9.96
CA LEU A 207 -13.45 7.55 9.38
C LEU A 207 -14.47 7.82 8.28
N THR A 208 -14.99 9.05 8.21
CA THR A 208 -16.05 9.45 7.27
C THR A 208 -15.64 10.70 6.52
N VAL A 209 -15.95 10.75 5.22
CA VAL A 209 -15.85 11.94 4.37
C VAL A 209 -17.20 12.17 3.71
N ASP A 210 -17.69 13.41 3.74
CA ASP A 210 -18.93 13.82 3.09
C ASP A 210 -18.63 14.68 1.84
N PHE A 211 -19.09 14.22 0.68
CA PHE A 211 -18.99 14.94 -0.59
C PHE A 211 -20.20 15.83 -0.87
N GLY A 212 -21.10 16.01 0.10
CA GLY A 212 -22.35 16.77 0.00
C GLY A 212 -23.51 15.95 -0.56
N GLU A 213 -23.26 15.15 -1.60
CA GLU A 213 -24.28 14.23 -2.16
C GLU A 213 -24.30 12.86 -1.44
N LYS A 214 -23.14 12.40 -0.97
CA LYS A 214 -22.96 11.12 -0.27
C LYS A 214 -21.81 11.19 0.72
N ALA A 215 -22.00 10.54 1.86
CA ALA A 215 -20.94 10.23 2.80
C ALA A 215 -20.34 8.85 2.52
N VAL A 216 -19.00 8.78 2.50
CA VAL A 216 -18.23 7.53 2.41
C VAL A 216 -17.48 7.28 3.70
N TRP A 217 -17.40 6.02 4.14
CA TRP A 217 -16.68 5.68 5.38
C TRP A 217 -15.86 4.40 5.27
N TRP A 218 -14.83 4.27 6.09
CA TRP A 218 -13.96 3.10 6.17
C TRP A 218 -13.37 2.95 7.58
N GLY A 219 -12.65 1.86 7.83
CA GLY A 219 -12.02 1.60 9.13
C GLY A 219 -10.76 2.44 9.36
N ASP A 220 -10.60 2.94 10.58
CA ASP A 220 -9.40 3.64 11.04
C ASP A 220 -8.23 2.65 11.22
N VAL A 221 -7.45 2.47 10.15
CA VAL A 221 -6.34 1.52 10.10
C VAL A 221 -5.18 2.03 10.94
N ARG A 222 -4.66 1.18 11.82
CA ARG A 222 -3.44 1.45 12.59
C ARG A 222 -2.22 1.44 11.68
N MET A 223 -1.84 2.63 11.22
CA MET A 223 -0.85 2.78 10.16
C MET A 223 0.54 2.27 10.56
N GLY A 224 1.02 2.46 11.79
CA GLY A 224 2.32 1.90 12.22
C GLY A 224 2.41 0.38 12.10
N ARG A 225 1.39 -0.36 12.58
CA ARG A 225 1.31 -1.83 12.43
C ARG A 225 1.24 -2.26 10.97
N CYS A 226 0.49 -1.51 10.16
CA CYS A 226 0.39 -1.73 8.71
C CYS A 226 1.76 -1.56 8.05
N THR A 227 2.47 -0.47 8.35
CA THR A 227 3.78 -0.11 7.80
C THR A 227 4.86 -1.11 8.20
N LEU A 228 4.95 -1.49 9.48
CA LEU A 228 5.86 -2.55 9.94
C LEU A 228 5.64 -3.85 9.16
N SER A 229 4.38 -4.29 9.06
CA SER A 229 4.06 -5.52 8.34
C SER A 229 4.37 -5.38 6.85
N HIS A 230 3.97 -4.27 6.23
CA HIS A 230 4.15 -4.00 4.81
C HIS A 230 5.61 -4.04 4.42
N HIS A 231 6.47 -3.43 5.22
CA HIS A 231 7.92 -3.39 5.02
C HIS A 231 8.66 -4.53 5.71
N GLY A 232 7.96 -5.64 5.99
CA GLY A 232 8.60 -6.90 6.35
C GLY A 232 9.15 -6.97 7.77
N MET A 233 8.90 -5.99 8.62
CA MET A 233 9.18 -6.04 10.07
C MET A 233 8.12 -6.88 10.83
N ASN A 234 7.60 -7.95 10.22
CA ASN A 234 6.65 -8.86 10.83
C ASN A 234 6.98 -10.29 10.43
N ASN A 235 7.42 -11.11 11.40
CA ASN A 235 7.80 -12.49 11.16
C ASN A 235 6.66 -13.33 10.60
N GLU A 236 5.41 -13.07 10.99
CA GLU A 236 4.25 -13.87 10.55
C GLU A 236 4.05 -13.85 9.03
N CYS A 237 4.57 -12.83 8.34
CA CYS A 237 4.47 -12.67 6.89
C CYS A 237 5.79 -12.40 6.16
N SER A 238 6.92 -12.30 6.86
CA SER A 238 8.23 -12.08 6.25
C SER A 238 9.16 -13.28 6.48
N PRO A 239 9.29 -14.20 5.49
CA PRO A 239 10.29 -15.26 5.58
C PRO A 239 11.72 -14.71 5.58
N PHE A 240 11.92 -13.51 5.05
CA PHE A 240 13.21 -12.86 4.98
C PHE A 240 13.64 -12.34 6.35
N LEU A 241 12.74 -11.69 7.10
CA LEU A 241 13.03 -11.28 8.48
C LEU A 241 13.30 -12.50 9.35
N LYS A 242 12.46 -13.52 9.23
CA LYS A 242 12.60 -14.77 9.99
C LYS A 242 13.93 -15.47 9.69
N LYS A 243 14.38 -15.47 8.43
CA LYS A 243 15.69 -16.02 8.04
C LYS A 243 16.85 -15.26 8.69
N GLU A 244 16.82 -13.93 8.65
CA GLU A 244 17.92 -13.11 9.15
C GLU A 244 17.94 -13.02 10.69
N PHE A 245 16.77 -13.11 11.31
CA PHE A 245 16.58 -13.00 12.76
C PHE A 245 15.65 -14.11 13.29
N PRO A 246 16.06 -15.39 13.24
CA PRO A 246 15.22 -16.53 13.60
C PRO A 246 14.74 -16.51 15.06
N ASN A 247 15.49 -15.84 15.94
CA ASN A 247 15.20 -15.77 17.38
C ASN A 247 14.56 -14.44 17.80
N MET A 248 14.36 -13.49 16.89
CA MET A 248 13.70 -12.23 17.22
C MET A 248 12.18 -12.42 17.20
N ALA A 249 11.57 -12.59 18.37
CA ALA A 249 10.13 -12.42 18.49
C ALA A 249 9.79 -10.92 18.43
N PHE A 250 9.02 -10.50 17.43
CA PHE A 250 8.64 -9.09 17.27
C PHE A 250 7.12 -8.98 17.13
N ASP A 251 6.47 -8.58 18.22
CA ASP A 251 5.01 -8.51 18.30
C ASP A 251 4.46 -7.23 17.65
N VAL A 252 4.28 -7.29 16.34
CA VAL A 252 3.66 -6.20 15.58
C VAL A 252 2.20 -5.99 15.98
N ARG A 253 1.48 -7.05 16.36
CA ARG A 253 0.03 -7.03 16.61
C ARG A 253 -0.33 -6.20 17.83
N HIS A 254 0.58 -6.07 18.80
CA HIS A 254 0.40 -5.25 20.00
C HIS A 254 1.24 -3.98 20.02
N SER A 255 1.97 -3.67 18.93
CA SER A 255 2.73 -2.42 18.82
C SER A 255 1.81 -1.20 18.70
N GLU A 256 2.21 -0.08 19.30
CA GLU A 256 1.53 1.22 19.21
C GLU A 256 2.40 2.27 18.50
N MET A 257 3.36 1.81 17.69
CA MET A 257 4.24 2.68 16.92
C MET A 257 3.42 3.56 15.96
N THR A 258 3.87 4.79 15.78
CA THR A 258 3.40 5.67 14.72
C THR A 258 3.82 5.13 13.35
N GLU A 259 3.18 5.63 12.29
CA GLU A 259 3.59 5.29 10.92
C GLU A 259 5.05 5.72 10.63
N GLU A 260 5.46 6.88 11.13
CA GLU A 260 6.82 7.41 10.93
C GLU A 260 7.88 6.55 11.62
N GLU A 261 7.69 6.19 12.90
CA GLU A 261 8.60 5.29 13.60
C GLU A 261 8.73 3.93 12.89
N ALA A 262 7.61 3.42 12.35
CA ALA A 262 7.60 2.18 11.59
C ALA A 262 8.39 2.30 10.28
N TYR A 263 8.30 3.43 9.57
CA TYR A 263 9.12 3.71 8.39
C TYR A 263 10.60 3.78 8.75
N ILE A 264 10.97 4.58 9.77
CA ILE A 264 12.35 4.74 10.24
C ILE A 264 12.95 3.37 10.56
N LEU A 265 12.27 2.55 11.37
CA LEU A 265 12.76 1.23 11.75
C LEU A 265 12.93 0.33 10.51
N SER A 266 11.90 0.24 9.67
CA SER A 266 11.91 -0.69 8.53
C SER A 266 12.97 -0.31 7.49
N TYR A 267 13.13 0.97 7.18
CA TYR A 267 14.13 1.43 6.21
C TYR A 267 15.55 1.41 6.79
N THR A 268 15.71 1.62 8.10
CA THR A 268 17.01 1.42 8.78
C THR A 268 17.44 -0.04 8.66
N MET A 269 16.54 -0.99 8.95
CA MET A 269 16.84 -2.41 8.81
C MET A 269 17.11 -2.82 7.36
N ALA A 270 16.34 -2.29 6.41
CA ALA A 270 16.49 -2.63 5.00
C ALA A 270 17.81 -2.10 4.38
N ASN A 271 18.28 -0.92 4.79
CA ASN A 271 19.52 -0.31 4.29
C ASN A 271 20.75 -0.62 5.17
N GLY A 272 20.55 -1.28 6.31
CA GLY A 272 21.62 -1.59 7.25
C GLY A 272 22.70 -2.50 6.66
N LYS A 273 23.95 -2.27 7.07
CA LYS A 273 25.10 -3.10 6.70
C LYS A 273 25.63 -3.90 7.89
N TRP A 274 26.05 -5.14 7.65
CA TRP A 274 26.72 -6.00 8.61
C TRP A 274 27.84 -6.80 7.95
N GLY A 275 29.08 -6.55 8.35
CA GLY A 275 30.28 -7.04 7.65
C GLY A 275 30.68 -8.49 7.93
N ARG A 276 29.91 -9.26 8.70
CA ARG A 276 30.27 -10.64 9.08
C ARG A 276 29.55 -11.72 8.26
N LYS A 277 28.74 -11.34 7.27
CA LYS A 277 28.03 -12.31 6.42
C LYS A 277 28.88 -12.66 5.19
N PRO A 278 29.09 -13.95 4.88
CA PRO A 278 29.87 -14.35 3.70
C PRO A 278 29.27 -13.88 2.36
N GLU A 279 27.94 -13.84 2.25
CA GLU A 279 27.20 -13.68 0.99
C GLU A 279 26.94 -12.21 0.60
N THR A 280 26.86 -11.29 1.58
CA THR A 280 26.47 -9.90 1.38
C THR A 280 26.85 -9.04 2.59
N ASP A 281 27.20 -7.77 2.40
CA ASP A 281 27.40 -6.83 3.51
C ASP A 281 26.08 -6.30 4.09
N ARG A 282 24.91 -6.79 3.65
CA ARG A 282 23.58 -6.29 4.05
C ARG A 282 22.97 -7.03 5.23
N VAL A 283 22.33 -6.28 6.12
CA VAL A 283 21.51 -6.84 7.20
C VAL A 283 20.33 -7.61 6.61
N MET A 284 19.63 -7.02 5.65
CA MET A 284 18.47 -7.64 5.00
C MET A 284 18.72 -7.82 3.50
N GLY A 285 19.39 -8.91 3.11
CA GLY A 285 19.82 -9.12 1.73
C GLY A 285 18.68 -9.08 0.70
N TYR A 286 17.52 -9.68 1.02
CA TYR A 286 16.36 -9.63 0.14
C TYR A 286 15.72 -8.23 0.07
N TYR A 287 15.73 -7.46 1.17
CA TYR A 287 15.13 -6.12 1.15
C TYR A 287 15.97 -5.17 0.32
N ASP A 288 17.30 -5.21 0.48
CA ASP A 288 18.25 -4.47 -0.34
C ASP A 288 18.11 -4.82 -1.82
N TYR A 289 18.00 -6.12 -2.17
CA TYR A 289 17.73 -6.54 -3.55
C TYR A 289 16.49 -5.87 -4.13
N ILE A 290 15.36 -5.85 -3.41
CA ILE A 290 14.12 -5.25 -3.94
C ILE A 290 14.21 -3.72 -3.99
N LEU A 291 14.79 -3.10 -2.96
CA LEU A 291 14.99 -1.66 -2.88
C LEU A 291 15.86 -1.15 -4.02
N THR A 292 16.99 -1.79 -4.29
CA THR A 292 17.92 -1.36 -5.35
C THR A 292 17.31 -1.43 -6.75
N HIS A 293 16.35 -2.34 -6.99
CA HIS A 293 15.70 -2.48 -8.30
C HIS A 293 14.46 -1.60 -8.47
N THR A 294 13.78 -1.24 -7.39
CA THR A 294 12.46 -0.60 -7.47
C THR A 294 12.36 0.71 -6.68
N GLY A 295 13.33 1.04 -5.83
CA GLY A 295 13.28 2.19 -4.93
C GLY A 295 12.25 2.06 -3.81
N TYR A 296 11.66 0.87 -3.64
CA TYR A 296 10.64 0.57 -2.64
C TYR A 296 10.67 -0.92 -2.30
N PHE A 297 10.05 -1.38 -1.22
CA PHE A 297 9.94 -2.81 -0.93
C PHE A 297 8.63 -3.11 -0.22
N ALA A 298 7.89 -4.08 -0.73
CA ALA A 298 6.59 -4.48 -0.21
C ALA A 298 6.61 -5.99 0.06
N ILE A 299 6.60 -6.37 1.34
CA ILE A 299 6.87 -7.73 1.81
C ILE A 299 5.59 -8.45 2.26
N CYS A 300 4.63 -7.78 2.91
CA CYS A 300 3.43 -8.45 3.44
C CYS A 300 2.54 -9.14 2.40
N GLY A 301 2.75 -8.87 1.10
CA GLY A 301 2.00 -9.45 0.00
C GLY A 301 0.52 -9.05 -0.03
N ALA A 302 0.12 -8.01 0.71
CA ALA A 302 -1.28 -7.61 0.91
C ALA A 302 -2.20 -8.78 1.35
N LYS A 303 -1.69 -9.63 2.25
CA LYS A 303 -2.36 -10.84 2.77
C LYS A 303 -3.81 -10.57 3.23
N GLY A 304 -4.03 -9.53 4.03
CA GLY A 304 -5.36 -9.13 4.48
C GLY A 304 -6.10 -8.23 3.48
N CYS A 305 -5.56 -7.04 3.25
CA CYS A 305 -6.30 -5.93 2.61
C CYS A 305 -6.66 -6.17 1.13
N ILE A 306 -5.83 -6.88 0.34
CA ILE A 306 -6.15 -7.20 -1.06
C ILE A 306 -6.53 -8.67 -1.20
N ARG A 307 -5.67 -9.60 -0.74
CA ARG A 307 -5.83 -11.02 -1.05
C ARG A 307 -7.07 -11.63 -0.42
N ALA A 308 -7.27 -11.44 0.89
CA ALA A 308 -8.47 -11.92 1.57
C ALA A 308 -9.73 -11.20 1.10
N CYS A 309 -9.65 -9.88 0.85
CA CYS A 309 -10.76 -9.08 0.34
C CYS A 309 -11.22 -9.55 -1.06
N MET A 310 -10.28 -9.67 -2.01
CA MET A 310 -10.54 -10.20 -3.36
C MET A 310 -11.25 -11.55 -3.30
N ASN A 311 -10.72 -12.49 -2.51
CA ASN A 311 -11.29 -13.82 -2.41
C ASN A 311 -12.71 -13.80 -1.82
N ALA A 312 -12.98 -12.94 -0.84
CA ALA A 312 -14.32 -12.77 -0.30
C ALA A 312 -15.28 -12.22 -1.37
N LEU A 313 -14.90 -11.13 -2.05
CA LEU A 313 -15.75 -10.49 -3.05
C LEU A 313 -16.04 -11.38 -4.25
N GLU A 314 -15.06 -12.15 -4.71
CA GLU A 314 -15.21 -13.14 -5.78
C GLU A 314 -16.20 -14.23 -5.40
N LYS A 315 -16.11 -14.79 -4.18
CA LYS A 315 -17.04 -15.82 -3.68
C LYS A 315 -18.47 -15.33 -3.48
N THR A 316 -18.64 -14.04 -3.21
CA THR A 316 -19.95 -13.42 -3.01
C THR A 316 -20.51 -12.77 -4.28
N ASN A 317 -19.85 -12.93 -5.43
CA ASN A 317 -20.25 -12.32 -6.71
C ASN A 317 -20.46 -10.80 -6.63
N ARG A 318 -19.60 -10.11 -5.88
CA ARG A 318 -19.66 -8.65 -5.69
C ARG A 318 -18.79 -7.87 -6.68
N ILE A 319 -18.03 -8.58 -7.51
CA ILE A 319 -17.14 -8.00 -8.52
C ILE A 319 -17.32 -8.74 -9.86
N GLU A 320 -17.03 -8.04 -10.96
CA GLU A 320 -17.26 -8.55 -12.31
C GLU A 320 -16.11 -9.44 -12.81
N ASN A 321 -14.86 -9.08 -12.51
CA ASN A 321 -13.69 -9.83 -12.96
C ASN A 321 -13.36 -10.99 -12.01
N THR A 322 -14.01 -12.12 -12.27
CA THR A 322 -13.83 -13.40 -11.57
C THR A 322 -12.96 -14.38 -12.37
N PHE A 323 -12.61 -15.52 -11.78
CA PHE A 323 -11.75 -16.53 -12.40
C PHE A 323 -12.34 -17.93 -12.24
N HIS A 324 -12.07 -18.81 -13.22
CA HIS A 324 -12.51 -20.21 -13.16
C HIS A 324 -11.95 -20.96 -11.95
N ASN A 325 -10.71 -20.66 -11.55
CA ASN A 325 -10.05 -21.32 -10.44
C ASN A 325 -10.12 -20.46 -9.17
N PRO A 326 -10.29 -21.08 -7.98
CA PRO A 326 -10.31 -20.36 -6.71
C PRO A 326 -8.97 -19.67 -6.44
N PHE A 327 -9.02 -18.60 -5.63
CA PHE A 327 -7.78 -17.89 -5.30
C PHE A 327 -6.93 -18.73 -4.36
N TYR A 328 -7.51 -19.26 -3.29
CA TYR A 328 -6.84 -20.15 -2.35
C TYR A 328 -7.13 -21.61 -2.71
N TYR A 329 -6.08 -22.39 -2.98
CA TYR A 329 -6.17 -23.85 -3.13
C TYR A 329 -5.89 -24.58 -1.81
N LYS A 330 -5.19 -23.90 -0.89
CA LYS A 330 -4.83 -24.36 0.45
C LYS A 330 -4.94 -23.19 1.43
N LYS A 331 -4.87 -23.48 2.72
CA LYS A 331 -4.78 -22.44 3.75
C LYS A 331 -3.51 -21.61 3.51
N SER A 332 -3.65 -20.28 3.50
CA SER A 332 -2.50 -19.37 3.43
C SER A 332 -1.57 -19.65 4.60
N TRP A 333 -0.27 -19.77 4.32
CA TRP A 333 0.74 -20.03 5.35
C TRP A 333 0.91 -18.80 6.24
N THR A 334 1.36 -19.03 7.47
CA THR A 334 1.75 -18.02 8.46
C THR A 334 2.97 -18.58 9.18
N LEU A 335 4.01 -17.77 9.34
CA LEU A 335 5.19 -18.18 10.11
C LEU A 335 4.96 -17.92 11.60
N SER A 336 5.68 -18.65 12.46
CA SER A 336 5.66 -18.41 13.90
C SER A 336 6.41 -17.13 14.25
N ASN A 337 5.83 -16.30 15.12
CA ASN A 337 6.54 -15.18 15.74
C ASN A 337 7.40 -15.61 16.94
N GLN A 338 7.40 -16.90 17.32
CA GLN A 338 8.21 -17.38 18.43
C GLN A 338 9.69 -17.54 18.02
N PRO A 339 10.64 -17.39 18.96
CA PRO A 339 12.05 -17.70 18.72
C PRO A 339 12.23 -19.17 18.32
N GLU A 340 13.21 -19.48 17.47
CA GLU A 340 13.55 -20.87 17.12
C GLU A 340 14.37 -21.55 18.23
N THR A 341 15.25 -20.79 18.87
CA THR A 341 16.07 -21.22 20.01
C THR A 341 16.11 -20.11 21.06
N VAL A 342 16.01 -20.49 22.33
CA VAL A 342 16.35 -19.60 23.45
C VAL A 342 17.82 -19.88 23.77
N SER A 343 18.70 -18.91 23.48
CA SER A 343 20.10 -18.99 23.83
C SER A 343 20.36 -18.17 25.09
N ASP A 344 20.87 -18.80 26.13
CA ASP A 344 21.50 -18.11 27.25
C ASP A 344 23.02 -18.14 27.00
N GLY A 345 23.64 -16.97 26.89
CA GLY A 345 24.98 -16.76 26.33
C GLY A 345 25.16 -15.28 25.96
N VAL A 346 26.31 -14.89 25.39
CA VAL A 346 26.60 -13.47 25.16
C VAL A 346 26.87 -13.11 23.70
N ASN A 347 27.62 -13.93 22.95
CA ASN A 347 27.92 -13.60 21.56
C ASN A 347 28.34 -14.85 20.76
N PRO A 348 27.41 -15.57 20.09
CA PRO A 348 27.70 -16.87 19.47
C PRO A 348 28.84 -16.79 18.45
N TYR A 349 28.96 -15.69 17.69
CA TYR A 349 30.05 -15.49 16.74
C TYR A 349 31.43 -15.35 17.40
N ARG A 350 31.52 -14.60 18.52
CA ARG A 350 32.77 -14.52 19.29
C ARG A 350 33.10 -15.89 19.87
N GLU A 351 32.06 -16.53 20.40
CA GLU A 351 32.16 -17.80 21.10
C GLU A 351 32.69 -18.90 20.18
N GLU A 352 32.11 -19.05 18.99
CA GLU A 352 32.54 -19.97 17.92
C GLU A 352 33.96 -19.64 17.44
N PHE A 353 34.24 -18.36 17.12
CA PHE A 353 35.58 -17.93 16.69
C PHE A 353 36.68 -18.25 17.72
N LEU A 354 36.43 -18.01 19.01
CA LEU A 354 37.40 -18.30 20.07
C LEU A 354 37.57 -19.80 20.30
N ASP A 355 36.51 -20.58 20.22
CA ASP A 355 36.60 -22.03 20.39
C ASP A 355 37.38 -22.68 19.23
N GLU A 356 37.20 -22.19 18.00
CA GLU A 356 37.93 -22.68 16.82
C GLU A 356 39.39 -22.24 16.79
N ASN A 357 39.68 -20.96 17.11
CA ASN A 357 41.01 -20.38 16.90
C ASN A 357 41.88 -20.38 18.17
N TYR A 358 41.27 -20.49 19.36
CA TYR A 358 41.95 -20.39 20.65
C TYR A 358 41.35 -21.38 21.67
N PRO A 359 41.45 -22.69 21.42
CA PRO A 359 40.81 -23.71 22.27
C PRO A 359 41.26 -23.56 23.74
N GLY A 360 40.28 -23.51 24.64
CA GLY A 360 40.51 -23.37 26.09
C GLY A 360 40.67 -21.94 26.62
N ILE A 361 40.73 -20.91 25.75
CA ILE A 361 40.89 -19.51 26.18
C ILE A 361 39.73 -19.02 27.08
N ARG A 362 38.57 -19.66 26.95
CA ARG A 362 37.34 -19.34 27.70
C ARG A 362 37.11 -20.23 28.93
N ALA A 363 38.08 -21.06 29.34
CA ALA A 363 37.88 -22.06 30.42
C ALA A 363 37.43 -21.48 31.78
N ASN A 364 37.63 -20.17 31.99
CA ASN A 364 37.21 -19.44 33.19
C ASN A 364 36.25 -18.26 32.90
N GLU A 365 35.67 -18.17 31.69
CA GLU A 365 34.59 -17.21 31.43
C GLU A 365 33.33 -17.56 32.26
N TYR A 366 32.34 -16.67 32.25
CA TYR A 366 31.13 -16.72 33.09
C TYR A 366 30.40 -18.08 33.02
N LYS A 367 30.62 -18.93 34.04
CA LYS A 367 29.90 -20.19 34.22
C LYS A 367 28.42 -19.86 34.43
N LYS A 368 27.54 -20.48 33.63
CA LYS A 368 26.11 -20.52 33.98
C LYS A 368 26.03 -21.14 35.38
N THR A 369 25.39 -20.44 36.32
CA THR A 369 24.83 -21.12 37.48
C THR A 369 23.86 -22.16 36.92
N GLU A 370 24.13 -23.43 37.16
CA GLU A 370 23.16 -24.49 36.87
C GLU A 370 21.91 -24.19 37.69
N ASP A 371 20.76 -24.03 37.02
CA ASP A 371 19.44 -23.85 37.65
C ASP A 371 18.92 -25.16 38.27
#